data_AF-A0A1M5PR51-F1
#
_entry.id   AF-A0A1M5PR51-F1
#
_cell.length_a   1.000
_cell.length_b   1.000
_cell.length_c   1.000
_cell.angle_alpha   90.00
_cell.angle_beta   90.00
_cell.angle_gamma   90.00
#
_symmetry.space_group_name_H-M   'P 1'
#
loop_
_entity.id
_entity.type
_entity.pdbx_description
1 polymer ?
#
loop_
_entity_poly.entity_id
_entity_poly.type
_entity_poly.pdbx_seq_one_letter_code
_entity_poly.pdbx_strand_id
1 'polypeptide(L)'
;MGDGRQVLLFRDELRDFFRFALRPRFGPRLPGRHAGSGWWEDWFPGLAIGRLCKWACFLWAVNLAFLGPIAVMAAGAGGATHRLDIHNIPWLQALLWAPVVEELVFRYGLRRIAQAWWLVPAAVGAMLMGPQWSAILLVTGIFVVCWLPYLFGMPCARRSLAWRHRLLYRRCFPWVFHATSLLFAAVHLYNFNLHQTPLWLMPLLVLPQWLTGLVLGWLRVKRGIGASMLLHGIFNGGPLLLVWLVLRFVPEMVA
;
A
#
# COMPACT_ATOMS: atom_id res chain seq x y z
N MET A 1 29.73 -10.02 -22.11
CA MET A 1 29.44 -8.57 -22.01
C MET A 1 28.80 -8.33 -20.65
N GLY A 2 29.43 -7.55 -19.78
CA GLY A 2 29.15 -7.52 -18.34
C GLY A 2 27.71 -7.14 -18.00
N ASP A 3 27.00 -8.03 -17.30
CA ASP A 3 25.76 -7.73 -16.57
C ASP A 3 26.11 -6.86 -15.37
N GLY A 4 26.44 -5.59 -15.64
CA GLY A 4 26.56 -4.56 -14.62
C GLY A 4 25.18 -4.28 -14.05
N ARG A 5 24.72 -5.12 -13.11
CA ARG A 5 23.51 -4.85 -12.33
C ARG A 5 23.69 -3.51 -11.64
N GLN A 6 23.12 -2.47 -12.23
CA GLN A 6 23.18 -1.12 -11.68
C GLN A 6 22.49 -1.15 -10.30
N VAL A 7 23.29 -1.07 -9.24
CA VAL A 7 22.78 -1.02 -7.87
C VAL A 7 22.25 0.39 -7.63
N LEU A 8 20.92 0.55 -7.72
CA LEU A 8 20.28 1.83 -7.42
C LEU A 8 20.52 2.22 -5.95
N LEU A 9 21.01 3.44 -5.75
CA LEU A 9 21.12 4.02 -4.41
C LEU A 9 19.73 4.41 -3.91
N PHE A 10 19.56 4.50 -2.59
CA PHE A 10 18.28 4.91 -2.00
C PHE A 10 17.88 6.34 -2.42
N ARG A 11 18.88 7.22 -2.59
CA ARG A 11 18.67 8.58 -3.12
C ARG A 11 18.06 8.57 -4.52
N ASP A 12 18.45 7.63 -5.36
CA ASP A 12 17.93 7.53 -6.74
C ASP A 12 16.47 7.05 -6.74
N GLU A 13 16.13 6.14 -5.82
CA GLU A 13 14.75 5.71 -5.60
C GLU A 13 13.87 6.85 -5.07
N LEU A 14 14.35 7.62 -4.08
CA LEU A 14 13.64 8.82 -3.61
C LEU A 14 13.41 9.81 -4.75
N ARG A 15 14.42 10.06 -5.57
CA ARG A 15 14.30 10.97 -6.73
C ARG A 15 13.31 10.44 -7.77
N ASP A 16 13.30 9.14 -8.05
CA ASP A 16 12.30 8.53 -8.94
C ASP A 16 10.90 8.62 -8.33
N PHE A 17 10.75 8.36 -7.03
CA PHE A 17 9.48 8.50 -6.31
C PHE A 17 8.93 9.91 -6.42
N PHE A 18 9.68 10.96 -6.09
CA PHE A 18 9.17 12.34 -6.16
C PHE A 18 8.77 12.73 -7.59
N ARG A 19 9.57 12.36 -8.59
CA ARG A 19 9.22 12.59 -10.01
C ARG A 19 7.96 11.82 -10.41
N PHE A 20 7.82 10.59 -9.93
CA PHE A 20 6.68 9.74 -10.22
C PHE A 20 5.42 10.23 -9.52
N ALA A 21 5.52 10.68 -8.26
CA ALA A 21 4.39 11.22 -7.52
C ALA A 21 3.83 12.48 -8.20
N LEU A 22 4.68 13.32 -8.80
CA LEU A 22 4.24 14.50 -9.56
C LEU A 22 3.71 14.15 -10.96
N ARG A 23 4.32 13.17 -11.63
CA ARG A 23 3.95 12.75 -12.99
C ARG A 23 3.98 11.22 -13.09
N PRO A 24 2.92 10.54 -12.60
CA PRO A 24 2.90 9.08 -12.57
C PRO A 24 2.94 8.53 -13.99
N ARG A 25 3.80 7.54 -14.21
CA ARG A 25 3.94 6.89 -15.52
C ARG A 25 3.88 5.39 -15.37
N PHE A 26 3.11 4.72 -16.21
CA PHE A 26 3.10 3.25 -16.29
C PHE A 26 4.46 2.64 -16.71
N GLY A 27 5.45 3.47 -17.05
CA GLY A 27 6.76 3.10 -17.60
C GLY A 27 7.51 1.98 -16.85
N PRO A 28 8.69 1.57 -17.35
CA PRO A 28 9.33 0.34 -16.93
C PRO A 28 9.57 0.25 -15.42
N ARG A 29 9.67 -1.00 -14.95
CA ARG A 29 10.10 -1.33 -13.59
C ARG A 29 11.53 -0.82 -13.37
N LEU A 30 11.88 -0.56 -12.11
CA LEU A 30 13.26 -0.26 -11.75
C LEU A 30 14.09 -1.55 -11.83
N PRO A 31 15.38 -1.48 -12.22
CA PRO A 31 16.27 -2.65 -12.24
C PRO A 31 16.36 -3.32 -10.86
N GLY A 32 16.36 -4.65 -10.81
CA GLY A 32 16.33 -5.42 -9.56
C GLY A 32 16.26 -6.94 -9.76
N ARG A 33 16.12 -7.70 -8.66
CA ARG A 33 16.23 -9.18 -8.61
C ARG A 33 15.28 -9.94 -9.53
N HIS A 34 14.10 -9.40 -9.83
CA HIS A 34 13.08 -10.05 -10.66
C HIS A 34 12.47 -9.05 -11.64
N ALA A 35 12.97 -9.06 -12.88
CA ALA A 35 12.52 -8.22 -13.98
C ALA A 35 12.09 -9.08 -15.19
N GLY A 36 11.32 -10.13 -14.95
CA GLY A 36 10.80 -10.99 -16.01
C GLY A 36 9.43 -10.50 -16.52
N SER A 37 8.71 -11.43 -17.15
CA SER A 37 7.47 -11.17 -17.87
C SER A 37 6.40 -12.18 -17.45
N GLY A 38 5.62 -11.84 -16.43
CA GLY A 38 4.49 -12.63 -15.95
C GLY A 38 3.74 -11.88 -14.86
N TRP A 39 2.45 -12.15 -14.65
CA TRP A 39 1.73 -11.52 -13.53
C TRP A 39 2.14 -12.05 -12.16
N TRP A 40 2.67 -13.28 -12.09
CA TRP A 40 3.01 -13.94 -10.83
C TRP A 40 4.26 -13.33 -10.21
N GLU A 41 5.16 -12.81 -11.05
CA GLU A 41 6.37 -12.11 -10.61
C GLU A 41 6.05 -10.85 -9.80
N ASP A 42 4.88 -10.25 -10.00
CA ASP A 42 4.45 -9.10 -9.21
C ASP A 42 4.33 -9.46 -7.71
N TRP A 43 4.09 -10.72 -7.37
CA TRP A 43 3.85 -11.21 -6.00
C TRP A 43 5.14 -11.46 -5.24
N PHE A 44 6.27 -11.66 -5.93
CA PHE A 44 7.56 -11.81 -5.29
C PHE A 44 8.18 -10.43 -5.03
N PRO A 45 8.63 -10.15 -3.80
CA PRO A 45 9.20 -8.85 -3.48
C PRO A 45 10.54 -8.65 -4.21
N GLY A 46 10.55 -7.78 -5.22
CA GLY A 46 11.75 -7.44 -5.99
C GLY A 46 12.79 -6.59 -5.26
N LEU A 47 12.68 -6.45 -3.94
CA LEU A 47 13.49 -5.58 -3.08
C LEU A 47 13.96 -6.34 -1.84
N ALA A 48 15.20 -6.06 -1.42
CA ALA A 48 15.73 -6.58 -0.16
C ALA A 48 15.03 -5.92 1.05
N ILE A 49 14.85 -6.68 2.13
CA ILE A 49 14.16 -6.21 3.34
C ILE A 49 14.78 -4.93 3.92
N GLY A 50 16.11 -4.82 3.92
CA GLY A 50 16.80 -3.60 4.37
C GLY A 50 16.46 -2.35 3.54
N ARG A 51 16.06 -2.51 2.26
CA ARG A 51 15.56 -1.38 1.45
C ARG A 51 14.14 -0.99 1.85
N LEU A 52 13.30 -1.98 2.15
CA LEU A 52 11.94 -1.74 2.66
C LEU A 52 12.01 -1.04 4.02
N CYS A 53 12.91 -1.45 4.91
CA CYS A 53 13.14 -0.78 6.19
C CYS A 53 13.58 0.68 5.99
N LYS A 54 14.47 0.99 5.03
CA LYS A 54 14.83 2.39 4.72
C LYS A 54 13.63 3.23 4.29
N TRP A 55 12.73 2.67 3.48
CA TRP A 55 11.48 3.31 3.09
C TRP A 55 10.53 3.50 4.28
N ALA A 56 10.40 2.49 5.15
CA ALA A 56 9.60 2.60 6.36
C ALA A 56 10.15 3.68 7.30
N CYS A 57 11.46 3.73 7.54
CA CYS A 57 12.10 4.78 8.33
C CYS A 57 11.89 6.18 7.72
N PHE A 58 11.98 6.31 6.40
CA PHE A 58 11.69 7.58 5.72
C PHE A 58 10.23 8.02 5.96
N LEU A 59 9.26 7.11 5.77
CA LEU A 59 7.84 7.40 6.00
C LEU A 59 7.56 7.75 7.46
N TRP A 60 8.11 7.01 8.42
CA TRP A 60 7.97 7.32 9.84
C TRP A 60 8.58 8.68 10.19
N ALA A 61 9.76 8.99 9.68
CA ALA A 61 10.40 10.29 9.92
C ALA A 61 9.52 11.45 9.41
N VAL A 62 9.00 11.35 8.18
CA VAL A 62 8.12 12.38 7.62
C VAL A 62 6.80 12.49 8.40
N ASN A 63 6.22 11.36 8.78
CA ASN A 63 4.98 11.35 9.55
C ASN A 63 5.17 11.92 10.96
N LEU A 64 6.21 11.52 11.68
CA LEU A 64 6.45 12.02 13.03
C LEU A 64 6.84 13.50 13.05
N ALA A 65 7.63 13.96 12.08
CA ALA A 65 8.10 15.34 12.05
C ALA A 65 7.09 16.34 11.46
N PHE A 66 6.22 15.91 10.53
CA PHE A 66 5.36 16.83 9.79
C PHE A 66 3.88 16.40 9.75
N LEU A 67 3.58 15.24 9.15
CA LEU A 67 2.19 14.92 8.80
C LEU A 67 1.33 14.50 10.00
N GLY A 68 1.93 13.82 10.98
CA GLY A 68 1.31 13.41 12.24
C GLY A 68 0.91 14.62 13.08
N PRO A 69 1.82 15.57 13.37
CA PRO A 69 1.46 16.83 14.03
C PRO A 69 0.32 17.58 13.33
N ILE A 70 0.34 17.68 11.99
CA ILE A 70 -0.74 18.32 11.23
C ILE A 70 -2.07 17.58 11.42
N ALA A 71 -2.06 16.24 11.34
CA ALA A 71 -3.26 15.43 11.55
C ALA A 71 -3.81 15.57 12.97
N VAL A 72 -2.95 15.60 14.00
CA VAL A 72 -3.34 15.82 15.40
C VAL A 72 -3.92 17.22 15.60
N MET A 73 -3.30 18.25 15.03
CA MET A 73 -3.83 19.62 15.08
C MET A 73 -5.20 19.74 14.41
N ALA A 74 -5.36 19.13 13.23
CA ALA A 74 -6.64 19.09 12.52
C ALA A 74 -7.70 18.32 13.29
N ALA A 75 -7.33 17.21 13.94
CA ALA A 75 -8.22 16.43 14.79
C ALA A 75 -8.70 17.25 16.00
N GLY A 76 -7.77 17.92 16.68
CA GLY A 76 -8.10 18.82 17.80
C GLY A 76 -9.00 19.98 17.39
N ALA A 77 -8.72 20.63 16.27
CA ALA A 77 -9.53 21.73 15.74
C ALA A 77 -10.94 21.28 15.28
N GLY A 78 -11.07 20.06 14.78
CA GLY A 78 -12.35 19.48 14.34
C GLY A 78 -13.13 18.75 15.43
N GLY A 79 -12.52 18.51 16.60
CA GLY A 79 -13.05 17.63 17.64
C GLY A 79 -13.07 16.15 17.24
N ALA A 80 -12.26 15.73 16.25
CA ALA A 80 -12.17 14.34 15.84
C ALA A 80 -11.36 13.52 16.86
N THR A 81 -11.86 12.34 17.22
CA THR A 81 -11.14 11.39 18.09
C THR A 81 -10.81 10.09 17.35
N HIS A 82 -9.73 9.43 17.72
CA HIS A 82 -9.34 8.17 17.07
C HIS A 82 -10.10 6.99 17.70
N ARG A 83 -10.59 6.05 16.89
CA ARG A 83 -11.41 4.90 17.33
C ARG A 83 -10.59 3.71 17.86
N LEU A 84 -9.27 3.74 17.73
CA LEU A 84 -8.42 2.64 18.17
C LEU A 84 -8.38 2.59 19.69
N ASP A 85 -8.85 1.48 20.23
CA ASP A 85 -8.65 1.10 21.62
C ASP A 85 -7.22 0.56 21.80
N ILE A 86 -6.43 1.27 22.59
CA ILE A 86 -5.02 0.94 22.84
C ILE A 86 -4.89 -0.38 23.63
N HIS A 87 -5.91 -0.77 24.39
CA HIS A 87 -5.89 -2.01 25.17
C HIS A 87 -6.30 -3.24 24.36
N ASN A 88 -7.04 -3.06 23.26
CA ASN A 88 -7.52 -4.15 22.40
C ASN A 88 -7.13 -3.95 20.94
N ILE A 89 -5.83 -3.83 20.70
CA ILE A 89 -5.28 -3.63 19.36
C ILE A 89 -5.41 -4.92 18.53
N PRO A 90 -6.07 -4.90 17.36
CA PRO A 90 -6.17 -6.06 16.49
C PRO A 90 -4.89 -6.26 15.68
N TRP A 91 -3.82 -6.72 16.34
CA TRP A 91 -2.47 -6.86 15.78
C TRP A 91 -2.41 -7.61 14.45
N LEU A 92 -3.03 -8.80 14.39
CA LEU A 92 -3.02 -9.62 13.18
C LEU A 92 -3.73 -8.92 12.03
N GLN A 93 -4.81 -8.20 12.33
CA GLN A 93 -5.54 -7.44 11.33
C GLN A 93 -4.68 -6.31 10.77
N ALA A 94 -4.02 -5.54 11.63
CA ALA A 94 -3.25 -4.38 11.22
C ALA A 94 -1.92 -4.75 10.52
N LEU A 95 -1.29 -5.87 10.91
CA LEU A 95 0.01 -6.30 10.36
C LEU A 95 -0.10 -7.18 9.13
N LEU A 96 -1.16 -8.00 9.01
CA LEU A 96 -1.29 -8.96 7.91
C LEU A 96 -2.54 -8.68 7.07
N TRP A 97 -3.73 -8.65 7.69
CA TRP A 97 -4.99 -8.56 6.95
C TRP A 97 -5.10 -7.27 6.14
N ALA A 98 -4.96 -6.11 6.79
CA ALA A 98 -5.10 -4.81 6.15
C ALA A 98 -4.05 -4.61 5.04
N PRO A 99 -2.74 -4.86 5.26
CA PRO A 99 -1.75 -4.81 4.18
C PRO A 99 -2.07 -5.72 3.00
N VAL A 100 -2.60 -6.92 3.21
CA VAL A 100 -2.97 -7.80 2.10
C VAL A 100 -4.18 -7.25 1.35
N VAL A 101 -5.29 -7.03 2.05
CA VAL A 101 -6.57 -6.68 1.43
C VAL A 101 -6.53 -5.30 0.79
N GLU A 102 -5.98 -4.30 1.47
CA GLU A 102 -5.92 -2.93 0.95
C GLU A 102 -5.01 -2.84 -0.28
N GLU A 103 -3.90 -3.57 -0.32
CA GLU A 103 -3.06 -3.63 -1.52
C GLU A 103 -3.78 -4.29 -2.70
N LEU A 104 -4.59 -5.32 -2.46
CA LEU A 104 -5.41 -5.95 -3.50
C LEU A 104 -6.48 -4.98 -4.04
N VAL A 105 -7.16 -4.25 -3.16
CA VAL A 105 -8.22 -3.29 -3.53
C VAL A 105 -7.64 -2.09 -4.29
N PHE A 106 -6.66 -1.40 -3.70
CA PHE A 106 -6.24 -0.09 -4.20
C PHE A 106 -5.12 -0.15 -5.24
N ARG A 107 -4.29 -1.20 -5.22
CA ARG A 107 -3.00 -1.19 -5.94
C ARG A 107 -2.85 -2.30 -6.96
N TYR A 108 -3.53 -3.43 -6.80
CA TYR A 108 -3.38 -4.54 -7.75
C TYR A 108 -3.67 -4.11 -9.19
N GLY A 109 -4.77 -3.36 -9.40
CA GLY A 109 -5.20 -2.89 -10.71
C GLY A 109 -4.24 -1.91 -11.41
N LEU A 110 -3.32 -1.26 -10.69
CA LEU A 110 -2.37 -0.28 -11.26
C LEU A 110 -1.45 -0.87 -12.33
N ARG A 111 -1.17 -2.18 -12.26
CA ARG A 111 -0.36 -2.91 -13.25
C ARG A 111 -1.15 -3.95 -14.03
N ARG A 112 -2.28 -4.38 -13.48
CA ARG A 112 -2.97 -5.63 -13.81
C ARG A 112 -4.47 -5.41 -14.01
N ILE A 113 -4.82 -4.43 -14.84
CA ILE A 113 -6.23 -4.00 -15.05
C ILE A 113 -7.13 -5.11 -15.61
N ALA A 114 -6.62 -6.03 -16.44
CA ALA A 114 -7.41 -7.17 -16.91
C ALA A 114 -7.87 -8.06 -15.74
N GLN A 115 -6.97 -8.33 -14.79
CA GLN A 115 -7.28 -9.12 -13.61
C GLN A 115 -8.09 -8.32 -12.57
N ALA A 116 -7.97 -7.00 -12.58
CA ALA A 116 -8.67 -6.12 -11.64
C ALA A 116 -10.19 -6.27 -11.70
N TRP A 117 -10.76 -6.58 -12.88
CA TRP A 117 -12.21 -6.72 -13.07
C TRP A 117 -12.88 -7.76 -12.18
N TRP A 118 -12.18 -8.86 -11.85
CA TRP A 118 -12.71 -9.87 -10.92
C TRP A 118 -12.05 -9.76 -9.55
N LEU A 119 -10.75 -9.44 -9.51
CA LEU A 119 -9.99 -9.44 -8.26
C LEU A 119 -10.36 -8.27 -7.35
N VAL A 120 -10.51 -7.06 -7.89
CA VAL A 120 -10.80 -5.88 -7.06
C VAL A 120 -12.20 -5.99 -6.42
N PRO A 121 -13.29 -6.35 -7.14
CA PRO A 121 -14.57 -6.59 -6.49
C PRO A 121 -14.53 -7.66 -5.40
N ALA A 122 -13.83 -8.77 -5.64
CA ALA A 122 -13.66 -9.82 -4.63
C ALA A 122 -12.87 -9.32 -3.41
N ALA A 123 -11.78 -8.56 -3.62
CA ALA A 123 -10.99 -7.97 -2.55
C ALA A 123 -11.77 -6.90 -1.76
N VAL A 124 -12.61 -6.10 -2.43
CA VAL A 124 -13.54 -5.16 -1.78
C VAL A 124 -14.55 -5.92 -0.93
N GLY A 125 -15.11 -7.02 -1.45
CA GLY A 125 -15.98 -7.90 -0.67
C GLY A 125 -15.30 -8.41 0.60
N ALA A 126 -14.06 -8.90 0.49
CA ALA A 126 -13.26 -9.31 1.64
C ALA A 126 -13.00 -8.15 2.62
N MET A 127 -12.70 -6.94 2.12
CA MET A 127 -12.49 -5.75 2.94
C MET A 127 -13.73 -5.40 3.78
N LEU A 128 -14.91 -5.43 3.17
CA LEU A 128 -16.19 -5.11 3.82
C LEU A 128 -16.60 -6.20 4.84
N MET A 129 -16.27 -7.46 4.56
CA MET A 129 -16.52 -8.57 5.48
C MET A 129 -15.62 -8.53 6.73
N GLY A 130 -14.45 -7.89 6.67
CA GLY A 130 -13.44 -7.98 7.72
C GLY A 130 -12.77 -9.36 7.82
N PRO A 131 -11.89 -9.61 8.81
CA PRO A 131 -11.06 -10.82 8.90
C PRO A 131 -11.84 -12.06 9.43
N GLN A 132 -12.98 -12.36 8.83
CA GLN A 132 -13.77 -13.57 9.10
C GLN A 132 -13.38 -14.73 8.16
N TRP A 133 -13.76 -15.95 8.50
CA TRP A 133 -13.42 -17.15 7.72
C TRP A 133 -13.81 -17.08 6.25
N SER A 134 -14.99 -16.55 5.93
CA SER A 134 -15.46 -16.38 4.54
C SER A 134 -14.53 -15.47 3.73
N ALA A 135 -14.10 -14.36 4.33
CA ALA A 135 -13.18 -13.42 3.72
C ALA A 135 -11.77 -14.01 3.58
N ILE A 136 -11.29 -14.77 4.58
CA ILE A 136 -10.01 -15.48 4.51
C ILE A 136 -10.02 -16.50 3.36
N LEU A 137 -11.10 -17.27 3.22
CA LEU A 137 -11.27 -18.22 2.11
C LEU A 137 -11.30 -17.50 0.76
N LEU A 138 -11.99 -16.37 0.67
CA LEU A 138 -12.06 -15.56 -0.55
C LEU A 138 -10.67 -15.03 -0.95
N VAL A 139 -9.94 -14.43 0.00
CA VAL A 139 -8.56 -13.95 -0.20
C VAL A 139 -7.64 -15.10 -0.60
N THR A 140 -7.74 -16.25 0.07
CA THR A 140 -6.98 -17.46 -0.27
C THR A 140 -7.28 -17.93 -1.69
N GLY A 141 -8.55 -17.94 -2.11
CA GLY A 141 -8.96 -18.24 -3.47
C GLY A 141 -8.35 -17.29 -4.49
N ILE A 142 -8.30 -15.98 -4.19
CA ILE A 142 -7.61 -14.98 -5.02
C ILE A 142 -6.12 -15.34 -5.18
N PHE A 143 -5.43 -15.67 -4.09
CA PHE A 143 -4.01 -16.08 -4.14
C PHE A 143 -3.81 -17.32 -5.00
N VAL A 144 -4.63 -18.35 -4.81
CA VAL A 144 -4.58 -19.59 -5.59
C VAL A 144 -4.73 -19.27 -7.08
N VAL A 145 -5.79 -18.57 -7.49
CA VAL A 145 -6.02 -18.21 -8.90
C VAL A 145 -4.84 -17.41 -9.49
N CYS A 146 -4.24 -16.50 -8.72
CA CYS A 146 -3.11 -15.72 -9.19
C CYS A 146 -1.83 -16.55 -9.35
N TRP A 147 -1.66 -17.60 -8.55
CA TRP A 147 -0.47 -18.47 -8.52
C TRP A 147 -0.60 -19.72 -9.40
N LEU A 148 -1.81 -20.15 -9.78
CA LEU A 148 -2.03 -21.29 -10.68
C LEU A 148 -1.14 -21.25 -11.94
N PRO A 149 -1.00 -20.12 -12.67
CA PRO A 149 -0.16 -20.07 -13.86
C PRO A 149 1.32 -20.29 -13.59
N TYR A 150 1.80 -19.92 -12.38
CA TYR A 150 3.16 -20.18 -11.96
C TYR A 150 3.37 -21.66 -11.64
N LEU A 151 2.45 -22.25 -10.87
CA LEU A 151 2.50 -23.66 -10.46
C LEU A 151 2.41 -24.63 -11.65
N PHE A 152 1.59 -24.29 -12.65
CA PHE A 152 1.33 -25.13 -13.82
C PHE A 152 2.04 -24.66 -15.10
N GLY A 153 2.94 -23.67 -15.02
CA GLY A 153 3.71 -23.18 -16.16
C GLY A 153 2.88 -22.60 -17.31
N MET A 154 1.69 -22.03 -17.01
CA MET A 154 0.74 -21.63 -18.04
C MET A 154 1.20 -20.37 -18.81
N PRO A 155 1.23 -20.38 -20.16
CA PRO A 155 1.63 -19.22 -20.97
C PRO A 155 0.68 -18.02 -20.85
N CYS A 156 -0.57 -18.25 -20.42
CA CYS A 156 -1.62 -17.23 -20.34
C CYS A 156 -1.21 -16.03 -19.46
N ALA A 157 -0.43 -16.25 -18.42
CA ALA A 157 -0.06 -15.20 -17.49
C ALA A 157 1.06 -14.26 -17.99
N ARG A 158 1.60 -14.53 -19.19
CA ARG A 158 2.47 -13.61 -19.95
C ARG A 158 1.70 -12.78 -20.99
N ARG A 159 0.41 -13.08 -21.21
CA ARG A 159 -0.40 -12.35 -22.18
C ARG A 159 -0.55 -10.90 -21.74
N SER A 160 -0.31 -10.02 -22.69
CA SER A 160 -0.39 -8.58 -22.48
C SER A 160 -1.71 -8.04 -23.02
N LEU A 161 -2.24 -6.98 -22.41
CA LEU A 161 -3.45 -6.29 -22.88
C LEU A 161 -3.31 -5.86 -24.34
N ALA A 162 -4.38 -5.85 -25.13
CA ALA A 162 -4.33 -5.32 -26.49
C ALA A 162 -3.67 -3.91 -26.54
N TRP A 163 -2.88 -3.64 -27.57
CA TRP A 163 -2.09 -2.41 -27.69
C TRP A 163 -2.91 -1.13 -27.51
N ARG A 164 -4.10 -1.08 -28.11
CA ARG A 164 -5.05 0.03 -27.99
C ARG A 164 -5.41 0.33 -26.52
N HIS A 165 -5.77 -0.70 -25.76
CA HIS A 165 -6.09 -0.56 -24.34
C HIS A 165 -4.88 -0.13 -23.51
N ARG A 166 -3.66 -0.60 -23.86
CA ARG A 166 -2.43 -0.13 -23.20
C ARG A 166 -2.19 1.36 -23.42
N LEU A 167 -2.40 1.85 -24.64
CA LEU A 167 -2.19 3.26 -24.95
C LEU A 167 -3.22 4.15 -24.23
N LEU A 168 -4.49 3.74 -24.21
CA LEU A 168 -5.54 4.44 -23.45
C LEU A 168 -5.22 4.46 -21.96
N TYR A 169 -4.88 3.31 -21.38
CA TYR A 169 -4.55 3.21 -19.96
C TYR A 169 -3.35 4.09 -19.60
N ARG A 170 -2.32 4.16 -20.44
CA ARG A 170 -1.17 5.07 -20.23
C ARG A 170 -1.56 6.54 -20.13
N ARG A 171 -2.61 6.98 -20.84
CA ARG A 171 -3.11 8.37 -20.78
C ARG A 171 -3.86 8.63 -19.46
N CYS A 172 -4.67 7.67 -19.02
CA CYS A 172 -5.46 7.81 -17.80
C CYS A 172 -4.69 7.43 -16.52
N PHE A 173 -3.53 6.78 -16.65
CA PHE A 173 -2.76 6.24 -15.52
C PHE A 173 -2.46 7.27 -14.40
N PRO A 174 -2.07 8.52 -14.68
CA PRO A 174 -1.88 9.52 -13.62
C PRO A 174 -3.12 9.69 -12.73
N TRP A 175 -4.29 9.78 -13.35
CA TRP A 175 -5.56 9.93 -12.65
C TRP A 175 -5.91 8.68 -11.83
N VAL A 176 -5.74 7.49 -12.41
CA VAL A 176 -5.99 6.22 -11.72
C VAL A 176 -5.06 6.07 -10.50
N PHE A 177 -3.78 6.42 -10.65
CA PHE A 177 -2.80 6.36 -9.56
C PHE A 177 -3.15 7.30 -8.40
N HIS A 178 -3.49 8.55 -8.69
CA HIS A 178 -3.86 9.50 -7.64
C HIS A 178 -5.22 9.18 -7.02
N ALA A 179 -6.21 8.78 -7.82
CA ALA A 179 -7.53 8.38 -7.33
C ALA A 179 -7.43 7.20 -6.37
N THR A 180 -6.68 6.16 -6.72
CA THR A 180 -6.48 4.99 -5.83
C THR A 180 -5.74 5.37 -4.54
N SER A 181 -4.75 6.26 -4.61
CA SER A 181 -4.03 6.75 -3.42
C SER A 181 -4.91 7.63 -2.52
N LEU A 182 -5.79 8.44 -3.11
CA LEU A 182 -6.75 9.27 -2.38
C LEU A 182 -7.86 8.42 -1.76
N LEU A 183 -8.41 7.44 -2.49
CA LEU A 183 -9.41 6.51 -1.96
C LEU A 183 -8.85 5.70 -0.78
N PHE A 184 -7.60 5.24 -0.90
CA PHE A 184 -6.89 4.61 0.22
C PHE A 184 -6.80 5.54 1.44
N ALA A 185 -6.45 6.81 1.27
CA ALA A 185 -6.44 7.75 2.39
C ALA A 185 -7.85 8.00 2.95
N ALA A 186 -8.85 8.15 2.07
CA ALA A 186 -10.23 8.45 2.45
C ALA A 186 -10.87 7.34 3.29
N VAL A 187 -10.63 6.05 2.98
CA VAL A 187 -11.15 4.96 3.82
C VAL A 187 -10.59 4.99 5.24
N HIS A 188 -9.44 5.60 5.47
CA HIS A 188 -8.90 5.75 6.82
C HIS A 188 -9.61 6.82 7.65
N LEU A 189 -10.49 7.63 7.07
CA LEU A 189 -11.40 8.49 7.85
C LEU A 189 -12.33 7.65 8.75
N TYR A 190 -12.60 6.38 8.41
CA TYR A 190 -13.37 5.46 9.26
C TYR A 190 -12.65 5.11 10.57
N ASN A 191 -11.36 5.41 10.70
CA ASN A 191 -10.61 5.25 11.96
C ASN A 191 -10.87 6.41 12.95
N PHE A 192 -11.60 7.44 12.54
CA PHE A 192 -11.91 8.60 13.37
C PHE A 192 -13.41 8.67 13.68
N ASN A 193 -13.75 9.09 14.89
CA ASN A 193 -15.04 9.66 15.19
C ASN A 193 -15.00 11.12 14.74
N LEU A 194 -15.64 11.41 13.61
CA LEU A 194 -15.55 12.73 12.99
C LEU A 194 -16.40 13.80 13.69
N HIS A 195 -17.32 13.45 14.61
CA HIS A 195 -18.20 14.41 15.29
C HIS A 195 -18.77 15.49 14.34
N GLN A 196 -18.54 16.77 14.62
CA GLN A 196 -18.90 17.90 13.75
C GLN A 196 -17.68 18.45 12.97
N THR A 197 -16.66 17.61 12.72
CA THR A 197 -15.44 18.01 12.01
C THR A 197 -15.80 18.58 10.64
N PRO A 198 -15.43 19.84 10.35
CA PRO A 198 -15.62 20.43 9.04
C PRO A 198 -15.01 19.59 7.90
N LEU A 199 -15.72 19.48 6.76
CA LEU A 199 -15.27 18.71 5.59
C LEU A 199 -13.87 19.10 5.10
N TRP A 200 -13.51 20.39 5.21
CA TRP A 200 -12.21 20.89 4.76
C TRP A 200 -11.04 20.45 5.66
N LEU A 201 -11.29 20.04 6.90
CA LEU A 201 -10.27 19.47 7.80
C LEU A 201 -10.03 17.98 7.53
N MET A 202 -11.00 17.26 6.96
CA MET A 202 -10.90 15.81 6.76
C MET A 202 -9.68 15.38 5.93
N PRO A 203 -9.31 16.05 4.82
CA PRO A 203 -8.09 15.70 4.09
C PRO A 203 -6.81 15.79 4.94
N LEU A 204 -6.77 16.71 5.92
CA LEU A 204 -5.61 16.89 6.80
C LEU A 204 -5.44 15.72 7.78
N LEU A 205 -6.55 15.12 8.23
CA LEU A 205 -6.56 13.96 9.13
C LEU A 205 -5.88 12.73 8.51
N VAL A 206 -5.94 12.60 7.18
CA VAL A 206 -5.47 11.42 6.44
C VAL A 206 -4.23 11.71 5.58
N LEU A 207 -3.55 12.83 5.80
CA LEU A 207 -2.28 13.14 5.10
C LEU A 207 -1.20 12.07 5.27
N PRO A 208 -0.96 11.50 6.47
CA PRO A 208 0.00 10.40 6.62
C PRO A 208 -0.34 9.20 5.73
N GLN A 209 -1.63 8.86 5.63
CA GLN A 209 -2.15 7.75 4.83
C GLN A 209 -2.08 8.07 3.34
N TRP A 210 -2.33 9.31 2.94
CA TRP A 210 -2.17 9.73 1.56
C TRP A 210 -0.72 9.62 1.07
N LEU A 211 0.25 10.13 1.85
CA LEU A 211 1.68 9.99 1.52
C LEU A 211 2.08 8.51 1.44
N THR A 212 1.68 7.73 2.44
CA THR A 212 1.94 6.28 2.48
C THR A 212 1.35 5.61 1.24
N GLY A 213 0.13 5.99 0.85
CA GLY A 213 -0.54 5.48 -0.33
C GLY A 213 0.19 5.79 -1.64
N LEU A 214 0.76 6.98 -1.77
CA LEU A 214 1.61 7.36 -2.91
C LEU A 214 2.88 6.50 -2.97
N VAL A 215 3.57 6.29 -1.85
CA VAL A 215 4.79 5.45 -1.80
C VAL A 215 4.47 4.00 -2.13
N LEU A 216 3.43 3.42 -1.52
CA LEU A 216 2.99 2.05 -1.80
C LEU A 216 2.55 1.88 -3.26
N GLY A 217 1.79 2.83 -3.81
CA GLY A 217 1.41 2.81 -5.22
C GLY A 217 2.62 2.89 -6.16
N TRP A 218 3.60 3.74 -5.87
CA TRP A 218 4.85 3.80 -6.62
C TRP A 218 5.60 2.46 -6.54
N LEU A 219 5.71 1.90 -5.33
CA LEU A 219 6.38 0.63 -5.08
C LEU A 219 5.71 -0.52 -5.83
N ARG A 220 4.37 -0.57 -5.82
CA ARG A 220 3.56 -1.50 -6.60
C ARG A 220 3.91 -1.46 -8.09
N VAL A 221 4.02 -0.25 -8.64
CA VAL A 221 4.26 -0.03 -10.08
C VAL A 221 5.70 -0.35 -10.44
N LYS A 222 6.67 -0.02 -9.58
CA LYS A 222 8.10 -0.17 -9.87
C LYS A 222 8.69 -1.51 -9.47
N ARG A 223 8.18 -2.13 -8.40
CA ARG A 223 8.80 -3.27 -7.71
C ARG A 223 7.84 -4.45 -7.49
N GLY A 224 6.53 -4.28 -7.66
CA GLY A 224 5.55 -5.36 -7.57
C GLY A 224 4.65 -5.25 -6.34
N ILE A 225 3.55 -6.01 -6.33
CA ILE A 225 2.60 -5.98 -5.22
C ILE A 225 3.15 -6.61 -3.95
N GLY A 226 3.98 -7.67 -4.06
CA GLY A 226 4.58 -8.29 -2.88
C GLY A 226 5.47 -7.32 -2.10
N ALA A 227 6.27 -6.51 -2.79
CA ALA A 227 7.09 -5.48 -2.15
C ALA A 227 6.23 -4.39 -1.47
N SER A 228 5.10 -4.05 -2.09
CA SER A 228 4.13 -3.08 -1.55
C SER A 228 3.47 -3.61 -0.27
N MET A 229 2.95 -4.84 -0.29
CA MET A 229 2.38 -5.52 0.88
C MET A 229 3.37 -5.62 2.04
N LEU A 230 4.62 -6.00 1.76
CA LEU A 230 5.65 -6.08 2.81
C LEU A 230 6.00 -4.71 3.39
N LEU A 231 6.19 -3.68 2.56
CA LEU A 231 6.44 -2.33 3.07
C LEU A 231 5.27 -1.84 3.92
N HIS A 232 4.03 -2.09 3.49
CA HIS A 232 2.83 -1.71 4.22
C HIS A 232 2.76 -2.40 5.59
N GLY A 233 2.98 -3.72 5.64
CA GLY A 233 3.05 -4.45 6.92
C GLY A 233 4.15 -3.95 7.85
N ILE A 234 5.35 -3.69 7.32
CA ILE A 234 6.47 -3.10 8.08
C ILE A 234 6.06 -1.73 8.62
N PHE A 235 5.50 -0.88 7.77
CA PHE A 235 5.10 0.49 8.13
C PHE A 235 4.05 0.51 9.24
N ASN A 236 3.06 -0.39 9.19
CA ASN A 236 2.05 -0.54 10.24
C ASN A 236 2.66 -1.10 11.53
N GLY A 237 3.66 -1.98 11.43
CA GLY A 237 4.32 -2.57 12.59
C GLY A 237 5.10 -1.60 13.46
N GLY A 238 5.65 -0.53 12.89
CA GLY A 238 6.41 0.46 13.67
C GLY A 238 5.60 1.14 14.77
N PRO A 239 4.51 1.87 14.43
CA PRO A 239 3.65 2.52 15.41
C PRO A 239 3.05 1.55 16.41
N LEU A 240 2.63 0.36 15.97
CA LEU A 240 2.08 -0.64 16.88
C LEU A 240 3.13 -1.13 17.88
N LEU A 241 4.34 -1.46 17.41
CA LEU A 241 5.46 -1.83 18.28
C LEU A 241 5.77 -0.73 19.30
N LEU A 242 5.77 0.54 18.88
CA LEU A 242 5.96 1.67 19.79
C LEU A 242 4.88 1.70 20.87
N VAL A 243 3.59 1.59 20.49
CA VAL A 243 2.47 1.57 21.45
C VAL A 243 2.63 0.42 22.45
N TRP A 244 3.00 -0.77 21.99
CA TRP A 244 3.24 -1.92 22.87
C TRP A 244 4.41 -1.70 23.82
N LEU A 245 5.52 -1.10 23.36
CA LEU A 245 6.65 -0.77 24.21
C LEU A 245 6.27 0.24 25.29
N VAL A 246 5.50 1.27 24.93
CA VAL A 246 4.99 2.28 25.87
C VAL A 246 4.12 1.62 26.93
N LEU A 247 3.15 0.79 26.53
CA LEU A 247 2.29 0.05 27.46
C LEU A 247 3.07 -0.88 28.39
N ARG A 248 4.15 -1.51 27.88
CA ARG A 248 4.92 -2.49 28.65
C ARG A 248 5.88 -1.84 29.65
N PHE A 249 6.51 -0.73 29.29
CA PHE A 249 7.60 -0.14 30.06
C PHE A 249 7.25 1.19 30.72
N VAL A 250 6.19 1.87 30.28
CA VAL A 250 5.73 3.14 30.83
C VAL A 250 4.18 3.15 30.94
N PRO A 251 3.59 2.18 31.67
CA PRO A 251 2.13 2.05 31.73
C PRO A 251 1.45 3.30 32.32
N GLU A 252 2.14 4.06 33.18
CA GLU A 252 1.62 5.28 33.81
C GLU A 252 1.33 6.42 32.84
N MET A 253 1.92 6.42 31.64
CA MET A 253 1.62 7.44 30.61
C MET A 253 0.38 7.13 29.76
N VAL A 254 -0.24 5.95 29.95
CA VAL A 254 -1.41 5.50 29.17
C VAL A 254 -2.64 5.27 30.05
N ALA A 255 -2.52 5.48 31.37
CA ALA A 255 -3.60 5.37 32.34
C ALA A 255 -4.48 6.64 32.39
#